data_AF-A0A4Q0ZT67-F1
#
_entry.id   AF-A0A4Q0ZT67-F1
#
_cell.length_a   1.000
_cell.length_b   1.000
_cell.length_c   1.000
_cell.angle_alpha   90.00
_cell.angle_beta   90.00
_cell.angle_gamma   90.00
#
_symmetry.space_group_name_H-M   'P 1'
#
loop_
_entity.id
_entity.type
_entity.pdbx_description
1 polymer ?
#
loop_
_entity_poly.entity_id
_entity_poly.type
_entity_poly.pdbx_seq_one_letter_code
_entity_poly.pdbx_strand_id
1 'polypeptide(L)'
;MNKIVLKPKKQKKFSLYCPFTNEKLYNDDNSYEIYEGAGNYLFSICEDCLFVDAGNNEEIESYWKNSAIEAIEKFVKNHKEENILIIEVQDDEDTYWFGFLNEENIELTEQELEKKFIK
;
A
#
# COMPACT_ATOMS: atom_id res chain seq x y z
N MET A 1 -7.28 8.04 -9.61
CA MET A 1 -6.40 7.22 -8.76
C MET A 1 -6.42 5.80 -9.31
N ASN A 2 -5.25 5.22 -9.59
CA ASN A 2 -5.13 3.82 -9.99
C ASN A 2 -5.18 2.97 -8.71
N LYS A 3 -6.34 2.37 -8.41
CA LYS A 3 -6.58 1.62 -7.16
C LYS A 3 -7.12 0.24 -7.47
N ILE A 4 -6.61 -0.76 -6.75
CA ILE A 4 -7.19 -2.11 -6.69
C ILE A 4 -7.64 -2.44 -5.27
N VAL A 5 -8.59 -3.36 -5.13
CA VAL A 5 -9.09 -3.84 -3.84
C VAL A 5 -8.83 -5.34 -3.71
N LEU A 6 -8.05 -5.72 -2.71
CA LEU A 6 -7.76 -7.10 -2.34
C LEU A 6 -8.59 -7.49 -1.13
N LYS A 7 -9.20 -8.67 -1.21
CA LYS A 7 -9.95 -9.30 -0.12
C LYS A 7 -9.33 -10.66 0.16
N PRO A 8 -8.08 -10.68 0.67
CA PRO A 8 -7.35 -11.92 0.86
C PRO A 8 -8.15 -12.83 1.79
N LYS A 9 -8.16 -14.13 1.47
CA LYS A 9 -8.72 -15.12 2.41
C LYS A 9 -7.88 -15.09 3.69
N LYS A 10 -8.53 -15.28 4.84
CA LYS A 10 -7.89 -15.33 6.15
C LYS A 10 -6.67 -16.26 6.14
N GLN A 11 -5.48 -15.69 6.24
CA GLN A 11 -4.20 -16.40 6.24
C GLN A 11 -3.58 -16.37 7.65
N LYS A 12 -2.98 -17.48 8.07
CA LYS A 12 -2.31 -17.63 9.38
C LYS A 12 -0.83 -17.30 9.36
N LYS A 13 -0.24 -17.07 8.17
CA LYS A 13 1.13 -16.58 7.99
C LYS A 13 1.24 -15.99 6.60
N PHE A 14 1.70 -14.76 6.50
CA PHE A 14 2.05 -14.12 5.22
C PHE A 14 3.18 -13.10 5.40
N SER A 15 3.79 -12.73 4.29
CA SER A 15 4.73 -11.61 4.16
C SER A 15 4.29 -10.70 3.02
N LEU A 16 4.56 -9.41 3.17
CA LEU A 16 4.25 -8.41 2.14
C LEU A 16 5.48 -8.14 1.27
N TYR A 17 5.23 -7.83 -0.01
CA TYR A 17 6.27 -7.60 -1.01
C TYR A 17 5.88 -6.47 -1.95
N CYS A 18 6.85 -5.68 -2.41
CA CYS A 18 6.62 -4.75 -3.50
C CYS A 18 6.19 -5.52 -4.77
N PRO A 19 5.02 -5.21 -5.38
CA PRO A 19 4.51 -5.96 -6.53
C PRO A 19 5.38 -5.83 -7.80
N PHE A 20 6.09 -4.69 -7.92
CA PHE A 20 6.93 -4.37 -9.08
C PHE A 20 8.34 -4.94 -8.96
N THR A 21 9.00 -4.78 -7.80
CA THR A 21 10.40 -5.20 -7.61
C THR A 21 10.53 -6.58 -6.96
N ASN A 22 9.44 -7.13 -6.40
CA ASN A 22 9.41 -8.40 -5.68
C ASN A 22 10.28 -8.42 -4.41
N GLU A 23 10.70 -7.25 -3.92
CA GLU A 23 11.42 -7.09 -2.67
C GLU A 23 10.48 -7.22 -1.48
N LYS A 24 10.96 -7.86 -0.42
CA LYS A 24 10.19 -8.09 0.80
C LYS A 24 10.05 -6.77 1.58
N LEU A 25 8.83 -6.43 1.96
CA LEU A 25 8.53 -5.35 2.90
C LEU A 25 8.70 -5.89 4.32
N TYR A 26 9.20 -5.07 5.23
CA TYR A 26 9.40 -5.49 6.61
C TYR A 26 8.07 -5.40 7.35
N ASN A 27 7.41 -6.55 7.52
CA ASN A 27 6.18 -6.72 8.26
C ASN A 27 6.29 -7.97 9.16
N ASP A 28 5.55 -7.98 10.26
CA ASP A 28 5.42 -9.17 11.11
C ASP A 28 4.68 -10.28 10.35
N ASP A 29 5.02 -11.54 10.67
CA ASP A 29 4.29 -12.69 10.15
C ASP A 29 2.83 -12.58 10.63
N ASN A 30 1.91 -12.21 9.72
CA ASN A 30 0.48 -11.91 9.93
C ASN A 30 0.06 -10.46 10.15
N SER A 31 0.97 -9.50 10.03
CA SER A 31 0.60 -8.10 10.12
C SER A 31 0.57 -7.46 8.73
N TYR A 32 -0.46 -6.67 8.47
CA TYR A 32 -0.50 -5.76 7.31
C TYR A 32 0.24 -4.45 7.60
N GLU A 33 0.70 -4.23 8.83
CA GLU A 33 1.54 -3.10 9.19
C GLU A 33 2.94 -3.28 8.61
N ILE A 34 3.42 -2.26 7.90
CA ILE A 34 4.77 -2.20 7.36
C ILE A 34 5.61 -1.32 8.28
N TYR A 35 6.68 -1.91 8.80
CA TYR A 35 7.67 -1.25 9.65
C TYR A 35 8.85 -0.69 8.85
N GLU A 36 9.13 -1.25 7.66
CA GLU A 36 10.13 -0.72 6.73
C GLU A 36 9.77 -1.09 5.29
N GLY A 37 9.81 -0.10 4.40
CA GLY A 37 9.54 -0.25 2.98
C GLY A 37 10.73 -0.80 2.19
N ALA A 38 10.47 -1.28 0.97
CA ALA A 38 11.49 -1.72 0.02
C ALA A 38 11.02 -1.53 -1.43
N GLY A 39 11.97 -1.42 -2.36
CA GLY A 39 11.68 -1.18 -3.77
C GLY A 39 10.93 0.12 -4.00
N ASN A 40 9.85 0.06 -4.78
CA ASN A 40 9.05 1.23 -5.17
C ASN A 40 7.94 1.57 -4.17
N TYR A 41 8.13 1.24 -2.89
CA TYR A 41 7.17 1.52 -1.83
C TYR A 41 7.13 3.04 -1.50
N LEU A 42 5.92 3.59 -1.34
CA LEU A 42 5.71 5.01 -1.05
C LEU A 42 5.13 5.28 0.33
N PHE A 43 4.12 4.49 0.75
CA PHE A 43 3.45 4.64 2.04
C PHE A 43 2.56 3.43 2.36
N SER A 44 2.20 3.31 3.64
CA SER A 44 1.07 2.51 4.13
C SER A 44 0.19 3.38 5.01
N ILE A 45 -1.08 3.04 5.13
CA ILE A 45 -2.01 3.71 6.03
C ILE A 45 -3.19 2.79 6.32
N CYS A 46 -3.73 2.78 7.54
CA CYS A 46 -4.96 2.05 7.84
C CYS A 46 -6.08 2.99 8.26
N GLU A 47 -7.30 2.47 8.33
CA GLU A 47 -8.52 3.27 8.51
C GLU A 47 -8.51 4.07 9.82
N ASP A 48 -8.04 3.45 10.90
CA ASP A 48 -8.05 4.02 12.24
C ASP A 48 -6.66 4.42 12.77
N CYS A 49 -5.58 4.04 12.08
CA CYS A 49 -4.21 4.37 12.47
C CYS A 49 -3.36 4.85 11.28
N LEU A 50 -2.64 5.94 11.53
CA LEU A 50 -1.60 6.44 10.65
C LEU A 50 -0.31 5.66 10.98
N PHE A 51 -0.08 4.52 10.32
CA PHE A 51 1.18 3.77 10.39
C PHE A 51 2.07 4.17 9.24
N VAL A 52 3.08 4.98 9.52
CA VAL A 52 3.89 5.62 8.50
C VAL A 52 5.35 5.29 8.74
N ASP A 53 5.76 4.12 8.26
CA ASP A 53 7.14 3.65 8.37
C ASP A 53 7.63 3.11 7.02
N ALA A 54 7.61 3.99 6.01
CA ALA A 54 8.69 4.23 5.02
C ALA A 54 8.16 4.99 3.78
N GLY A 55 8.98 5.88 3.21
CA GLY A 55 8.65 6.67 2.01
C GLY A 55 8.32 8.14 2.29
N ASN A 56 7.58 8.82 1.39
CA ASN A 56 7.23 10.26 1.44
C ASN A 56 6.20 10.58 2.54
N ASN A 57 6.55 10.18 3.75
CA ASN A 57 5.76 10.10 4.95
C ASN A 57 5.22 11.46 5.41
N GLU A 58 6.09 12.48 5.44
CA GLU A 58 5.73 13.81 5.93
C GLU A 58 4.58 14.44 5.12
N GLU A 59 4.51 14.15 3.81
CA GLU A 59 3.48 14.74 2.97
C GLU A 59 2.10 14.13 3.24
N ILE A 60 1.98 12.79 3.20
CA ILE A 60 0.69 12.13 3.37
C ILE A 60 0.16 12.31 4.80
N GLU A 61 1.05 12.31 5.80
CA GLU A 61 0.72 12.63 7.19
C GLU A 61 0.15 14.05 7.32
N SER A 62 0.72 15.04 6.61
CA SER A 62 0.21 16.41 6.63
C SER A 62 -1.22 16.55 6.06
N TYR A 63 -1.67 15.56 5.29
CA TYR A 63 -3.01 15.50 4.71
C TYR A 63 -3.99 14.73 5.57
N TRP A 64 -3.52 13.93 6.53
CA TRP A 64 -4.37 13.19 7.43
C TRP A 64 -5.12 14.13 8.39
N LYS A 65 -6.44 14.22 8.21
CA LYS A 65 -7.35 15.00 9.07
C LYS A 65 -8.60 14.21 9.46
N ASN A 66 -8.43 12.93 9.82
CA ASN A 66 -9.48 11.94 10.17
C ASN A 66 -10.00 11.08 9.00
N SER A 67 -9.31 11.03 7.86
CA SER A 67 -9.71 10.17 6.74
C SER A 67 -8.48 9.73 5.93
N ALA A 68 -8.24 8.40 5.91
CA ALA A 68 -7.19 7.78 5.12
C ALA A 68 -7.34 8.07 3.64
N ILE A 69 -8.54 7.84 3.13
CA ILE A 69 -8.80 7.98 1.72
C ILE A 69 -8.63 9.42 1.24
N GLU A 70 -9.03 10.42 2.04
CA GLU A 70 -8.83 11.83 1.68
C GLU A 70 -7.35 12.22 1.63
N ALA A 71 -6.54 11.69 2.56
CA ALA A 71 -5.10 11.92 2.58
C ALA A 71 -4.42 11.32 1.34
N ILE A 72 -4.78 10.07 0.98
CA ILE A 72 -4.28 9.37 -0.20
C ILE A 72 -4.70 10.11 -1.48
N GLU A 73 -5.97 10.48 -1.60
CA GLU A 73 -6.47 11.19 -2.79
C GLU A 73 -5.73 12.51 -3.00
N LYS A 74 -5.45 13.24 -1.92
CA LYS A 74 -4.70 14.49 -1.99
C LYS A 74 -3.24 14.26 -2.37
N PHE A 75 -2.60 13.23 -1.82
CA PHE A 75 -1.24 12.82 -2.19
C PHE A 75 -1.17 12.47 -3.69
N VAL A 76 -2.01 11.56 -4.17
CA VAL A 76 -2.04 11.15 -5.59
C VAL A 76 -2.36 12.33 -6.52
N LYS A 77 -3.18 13.29 -6.09
CA LYS A 77 -3.49 14.49 -6.88
C LYS A 77 -2.27 15.42 -7.02
N ASN A 78 -1.42 15.50 -6.00
CA ASN A 78 -0.21 16.30 -6.05
C ASN A 78 0.89 15.63 -6.88
N HIS A 79 0.91 14.30 -6.91
CA HIS A 79 1.82 13.47 -7.70
C HIS A 79 1.14 12.93 -8.97
N LYS A 80 0.34 13.75 -9.65
CA LYS A 80 -0.51 13.31 -10.79
C LYS A 80 0.28 12.88 -12.03
N GLU A 81 1.53 13.33 -12.14
CA GLU A 81 2.48 12.95 -13.16
C GLU A 81 3.13 11.58 -12.90
N GLU A 82 3.02 11.07 -11.67
CA GLU A 82 3.53 9.77 -11.28
C GLU A 82 2.49 8.67 -11.52
N ASN A 83 2.95 7.50 -11.95
CA ASN A 83 2.10 6.32 -12.07
C ASN A 83 2.04 5.59 -10.72
N ILE A 84 1.20 6.07 -9.81
CA ILE A 84 1.06 5.49 -8.48
C ILE A 84 -0.03 4.41 -8.48
N LEU A 85 0.34 3.19 -8.09
CA LEU A 85 -0.59 2.11 -7.75
C LEU A 85 -0.99 2.21 -6.28
N ILE A 86 -2.30 2.18 -6.02
CA ILE A 86 -2.86 2.04 -4.68
C ILE A 86 -3.43 0.63 -4.52
N ILE A 87 -2.95 -0.09 -3.50
CA ILE A 87 -3.52 -1.38 -3.09
C ILE A 87 -4.32 -1.16 -1.82
N GLU A 88 -5.63 -1.40 -1.88
CA GLU A 88 -6.51 -1.45 -0.71
C GLU A 88 -6.66 -2.91 -0.29
N VAL A 89 -6.32 -3.24 0.96
CA VAL A 89 -6.56 -4.56 1.56
C VAL A 89 -7.69 -4.42 2.57
N GLN A 90 -8.75 -5.18 2.37
CA GLN A 90 -9.84 -5.32 3.34
C GLN A 90 -9.65 -6.65 4.08
N ASP A 91 -9.17 -6.58 5.31
CA ASP A 91 -9.25 -7.69 6.27
C ASP A 91 -10.58 -7.59 7.03
N ASP A 92 -11.11 -8.69 7.57
CA ASP A 92 -12.48 -8.78 8.11
C ASP A 92 -12.86 -7.64 9.08
N GLU A 93 -11.87 -7.04 9.74
CA GLU A 93 -12.01 -6.02 10.78
C GLU A 93 -11.44 -4.64 10.37
N ASP A 94 -10.55 -4.57 9.38
CA ASP A 94 -9.76 -3.36 9.09
C ASP A 94 -9.51 -3.15 7.58
N THR A 95 -9.36 -1.88 7.20
CA THR A 95 -8.90 -1.50 5.86
C THR A 95 -7.49 -0.92 5.90
N TYR A 96 -6.62 -1.42 5.03
CA TYR A 96 -5.25 -0.93 4.83
C TYR A 96 -5.08 -0.44 3.39
N TRP A 97 -4.28 0.61 3.19
CA TRP A 97 -3.90 1.10 1.88
C TRP A 97 -2.39 1.19 1.77
N PHE A 98 -1.89 0.86 0.59
CA PHE A 98 -0.46 0.86 0.27
C PHE A 98 -0.23 1.59 -1.06
N GLY A 99 0.74 2.49 -1.09
CA GLY A 99 1.16 3.22 -2.28
C GLY A 99 2.45 2.65 -2.87
N PHE A 100 2.48 2.45 -4.18
CA PHE A 100 3.66 2.01 -4.92
C PHE A 100 3.87 2.83 -6.19
N LEU A 101 5.11 3.21 -6.48
CA LEU A 101 5.47 3.87 -7.72
C LEU A 101 5.70 2.85 -8.86
N ASN A 102 4.98 3.01 -9.97
CA ASN A 102 5.11 2.16 -11.16
C ASN A 102 5.92 2.88 -12.25
N GLU A 103 7.22 3.08 -12.00
CA GLU A 103 8.13 3.79 -12.92
C GLU A 103 8.17 3.13 -14.31
N GLU A 104 8.16 1.81 -14.34
CA GLU A 104 8.27 0.98 -15.54
C GLU A 104 6.93 0.76 -16.26
N ASN A 105 5.83 1.37 -15.78
CA ASN A 105 4.48 1.22 -16.32
C ASN A 105 4.05 -0.23 -16.53
N ILE A 106 4.41 -1.11 -15.59
CA ILE A 106 4.09 -2.54 -15.63
C ILE A 106 2.58 -2.69 -15.45
N GLU A 107 1.93 -3.30 -16.43
CA GLU A 107 0.52 -3.69 -16.34
C GLU A 107 0.42 -5.07 -15.66
N LEU A 108 -0.19 -5.12 -14.48
CA LEU A 108 -0.47 -6.35 -13.74
C LEU A 108 -1.97 -6.48 -13.52
N THR A 109 -2.50 -7.68 -13.71
CA THR A 109 -3.87 -7.99 -13.34
C THR A 109 -4.03 -8.03 -11.81
N GLU A 110 -5.25 -7.86 -11.31
CA GLU A 110 -5.54 -7.96 -9.87
C GLU A 110 -5.04 -9.28 -9.26
N GLN A 111 -5.19 -10.40 -9.99
CA GLN A 111 -4.73 -11.72 -9.56
C GLN A 111 -3.20 -11.82 -9.47
N GLU A 112 -2.48 -11.13 -10.35
CA GLU A 112 -1.02 -11.06 -10.31
C GLU A 112 -0.53 -10.16 -9.18
N LEU A 113 -1.22 -9.04 -8.96
CA LEU A 113 -0.95 -8.11 -7.86
C LEU A 113 -1.13 -8.81 -6.52
N GLU A 114 -2.25 -9.52 -6.30
CA GLU A 114 -2.48 -10.27 -5.06
C GLU A 114 -1.35 -11.28 -4.79
N LYS A 115 -1.02 -12.12 -5.79
CA LYS A 115 0.04 -13.14 -5.67
C LYS A 115 1.44 -12.57 -5.46
N LYS A 116 1.70 -11.38 -6.01
CA LYS A 116 3.00 -10.71 -5.86
C LYS A 116 3.09 -9.98 -4.53
N PHE A 117 2.01 -9.34 -4.10
CA PHE A 117 1.96 -8.51 -2.90
C PHE A 117 1.92 -9.34 -1.61
N ILE A 118 1.08 -10.39 -1.56
CA ILE A 118 0.88 -11.22 -0.35
C ILE A 118 1.39 -12.63 -0.64
N LYS A 119 2.35 -13.12 0.15
CA LYS A 119 2.94 -14.47 0.01
C LYS A 119 3.05 -15.24 1.31
#